data_AF-A0A7V9QN09-F1
#
_entry.id   AF-A0A7V9QN09-F1
#
_cell.length_a   1.000
_cell.length_b   1.000
_cell.length_c   1.000
_cell.angle_alpha   90.00
_cell.angle_beta   90.00
_cell.angle_gamma   90.00
#
_symmetry.space_group_name_H-M   'P 1'
#
loop_
_entity.id
_entity.type
_entity.pdbx_description
1 polymer ?
#
loop_
_entity_poly.entity_id
_entity_poly.type
_entity_poly.pdbx_seq_one_letter_code
_entity_poly.pdbx_strand_id
1 'polypeptide(L)'
;MAEFGVVQQHLTTIGVDGKSYNVSVRIAFDGIEYIGRLWFAEALTNDTGIPDHGAIPGRTVDEAVVLAKRLTADDLVRRYHRARADKRRYMSLRRAVDDILTKVKYMNRVAVTMRSGMIDKEGANQEIDLIQQQLHEVVDRLKGAAGVED
;
A
#
# COMPACT_ATOMS: atom_id res chain seq x y z
N MET A 1 4.29 7.04 17.00
CA MET A 1 4.47 7.95 15.85
C MET A 1 3.08 8.28 15.34
N ALA A 2 2.73 9.56 15.23
CA ALA A 2 1.35 9.99 15.10
C ALA A 2 0.72 9.59 13.74
N GLU A 3 -0.36 8.81 13.78
CA GLU A 3 -1.30 8.59 12.67
C GLU A 3 -2.17 9.84 12.51
N PHE A 4 -1.68 10.86 11.81
CA PHE A 4 -2.54 11.94 11.33
C PHE A 4 -2.85 11.71 9.84
N GLY A 5 -4.14 11.59 9.51
CA GLY A 5 -4.63 12.02 8.19
C GLY A 5 -5.35 11.01 7.30
N VAL A 6 -5.42 9.72 7.65
CA VAL A 6 -6.16 8.73 6.84
C VAL A 6 -7.31 8.12 7.63
N VAL A 7 -8.55 8.49 7.29
CA VAL A 7 -9.75 7.82 7.83
C VAL A 7 -10.01 6.58 7.00
N GLN A 8 -10.07 5.40 7.63
CA GLN A 8 -10.47 4.17 6.97
C GLN A 8 -11.85 3.72 7.46
N GLN A 9 -12.80 3.59 6.53
CA GLN A 9 -14.16 3.15 6.82
C GLN A 9 -14.47 1.89 6.02
N HIS A 10 -14.85 0.81 6.70
CA HIS A 10 -15.39 -0.37 6.04
C HIS A 10 -16.74 -0.04 5.37
N LEU A 11 -16.92 -0.53 4.14
CA LEU A 11 -18.13 -0.34 3.36
C LEU A 11 -18.96 -1.63 3.31
N THR A 12 -18.37 -2.71 2.81
CA THR A 12 -19.04 -4.00 2.59
C THR A 12 -18.01 -5.10 2.25
N THR A 13 -18.48 -6.32 1.99
CA THR A 13 -17.71 -7.44 1.45
C THR A 13 -18.28 -7.86 0.09
N ILE A 14 -17.42 -8.07 -0.91
CA ILE A 14 -17.81 -8.53 -2.26
C ILE A 14 -17.22 -9.91 -2.56
N GLY A 15 -17.94 -10.73 -3.32
CA GLY A 15 -17.44 -12.00 -3.86
C GLY A 15 -16.94 -11.82 -5.30
N VAL A 16 -15.68 -12.16 -5.58
CA VAL A 16 -15.09 -12.11 -6.93
C VAL A 16 -14.24 -13.35 -7.17
N ASP A 17 -14.46 -14.03 -8.29
CA ASP A 17 -13.72 -15.25 -8.69
C ASP A 17 -13.65 -16.34 -7.59
N GLY A 18 -14.75 -16.52 -6.84
CA GLY A 18 -14.83 -17.49 -5.73
C GLY A 18 -14.11 -17.07 -4.44
N LYS A 19 -13.56 -15.84 -4.39
CA LYS A 19 -12.94 -15.25 -3.20
C LYS A 19 -13.78 -14.12 -2.62
N SER A 20 -13.68 -13.91 -1.32
CA SER A 20 -14.34 -12.80 -0.63
C SER A 20 -13.35 -11.67 -0.33
N TYR A 21 -13.75 -10.44 -0.62
CA TYR A 21 -12.94 -9.23 -0.43
C TYR A 21 -13.67 -8.22 0.44
N ASN A 22 -13.04 -7.82 1.54
CA ASN A 22 -13.47 -6.69 2.34
C ASN A 22 -13.13 -5.40 1.60
N VAL A 23 -14.13 -4.55 1.43
CA VAL A 23 -14.02 -3.24 0.79
C VAL A 23 -14.07 -2.16 1.84
N SER A 24 -13.07 -1.30 1.86
CA SER A 24 -13.05 -0.09 2.68
C SER A 24 -12.73 1.12 1.84
N VAL A 25 -13.11 2.32 2.30
CA VAL A 25 -12.64 3.59 1.74
C VAL A 25 -11.59 4.17 2.69
N ARG A 26 -10.45 4.58 2.13
CA ARG A 26 -9.39 5.33 2.80
C ARG A 26 -9.43 6.77 2.33
N ILE A 27 -9.57 7.72 3.24
CA ILE A 27 -9.79 9.12 2.93
C ILE A 27 -8.65 9.94 3.50
N ALA A 28 -8.03 10.76 2.65
CA ALA A 28 -7.00 11.72 3.03
C ALA A 28 -7.31 13.10 2.44
N PHE A 29 -6.87 14.16 3.10
CA PHE A 29 -6.94 15.51 2.55
C PHE A 29 -5.75 15.77 1.63
N ASP A 30 -6.00 16.22 0.39
CA ASP A 30 -4.94 16.44 -0.61
C ASP A 30 -4.40 17.88 -0.65
N GLY A 31 -4.93 18.76 0.19
CA GLY A 31 -4.63 20.19 0.21
C GLY A 31 -5.76 21.07 -0.34
N ILE A 32 -6.73 20.47 -1.04
CA ILE A 32 -7.89 21.16 -1.64
C ILE A 32 -9.20 20.52 -1.16
N GLU A 33 -9.32 19.19 -1.23
CA GLU A 33 -10.50 18.43 -0.81
C GLU A 33 -10.13 17.10 -0.14
N TYR A 34 -11.12 16.39 0.42
CA TYR A 34 -10.93 15.04 0.93
C TYR A 34 -11.07 14.04 -0.20
N ILE A 35 -10.04 13.22 -0.42
CA ILE A 35 -10.00 12.20 -1.46
C ILE A 35 -10.12 10.82 -0.82
N GLY A 36 -11.26 10.16 -1.06
CA GLY A 36 -11.47 8.75 -0.79
C GLY A 36 -10.90 7.86 -1.89
N ARG A 37 -10.29 6.73 -1.51
CA ARG A 37 -9.89 5.64 -2.41
C ARG A 37 -10.35 4.31 -1.84
N LEU A 38 -10.94 3.45 -2.67
CA LEU A 38 -11.31 2.11 -2.22
C LEU A 38 -10.05 1.27 -1.95
N TRP A 39 -10.19 0.33 -1.04
CA TRP A 39 -9.18 -0.65 -0.68
C TRP A 39 -9.84 -2.02 -0.59
N PHE A 40 -9.35 -2.95 -1.41
CA PHE A 40 -9.85 -4.32 -1.50
C PHE A 40 -8.86 -5.27 -0.80
N ALA A 41 -9.25 -5.85 0.33
CA ALA A 41 -8.43 -6.83 1.04
C ALA A 41 -9.14 -8.19 1.05
N GLU A 42 -8.44 -9.27 0.70
CA GLU A 42 -9.02 -10.62 0.76
C GLU A 42 -9.37 -10.96 2.22
N ALA A 43 -10.60 -11.43 2.46
CA ALA A 43 -11.17 -11.52 3.80
C ALA A 43 -10.55 -12.62 4.67
N LEU A 44 -9.96 -13.65 4.04
CA LEU A 44 -9.45 -14.86 4.72
C LEU A 44 -7.92 -14.88 4.84
N THR A 45 -7.23 -13.94 4.23
CA THR A 45 -5.76 -13.88 4.24
C THR A 45 -5.31 -12.55 4.83
N ASN A 46 -4.11 -12.51 5.39
CA ASN A 46 -3.50 -11.25 5.83
C ASN A 46 -2.94 -10.47 4.62
N ASP A 47 -3.70 -10.43 3.52
CA ASP A 47 -3.32 -9.75 2.28
C ASP A 47 -3.20 -8.25 2.53
N THR A 48 -2.13 -7.68 2.00
CA THR A 48 -1.93 -6.23 2.03
C THR A 48 -3.01 -5.52 1.24
N GLY A 49 -3.71 -6.18 0.32
CA GLY A 49 -4.84 -5.62 -0.40
C GLY A 49 -4.46 -4.79 -1.63
N ILE A 50 -5.48 -4.31 -2.32
CA ILE A 50 -5.36 -3.62 -3.60
C ILE A 50 -6.05 -2.25 -3.47
N PRO A 51 -5.32 -1.13 -3.59
CA PRO A 51 -5.95 0.19 -3.69
C PRO A 51 -6.63 0.37 -5.04
N ASP A 52 -7.80 1.02 -5.04
CA ASP A 52 -8.41 1.59 -6.24
C ASP A 52 -7.71 2.90 -6.63
N HIS A 53 -7.60 3.11 -7.94
CA HIS A 53 -7.11 4.36 -8.51
C HIS A 53 -8.24 5.39 -8.70
N GLY A 54 -9.51 4.97 -8.68
CA GLY A 54 -10.67 5.85 -8.76
C GLY A 54 -10.85 6.67 -7.49
N ALA A 55 -10.69 7.99 -7.60
CA ALA A 55 -10.97 8.92 -6.50
C ALA A 55 -12.48 8.99 -6.19
N ILE A 56 -12.78 9.27 -4.92
CA ILE A 56 -14.10 9.59 -4.39
C ILE A 56 -13.96 10.93 -3.68
N PRO A 57 -14.12 12.05 -4.40
CA PRO A 57 -13.93 13.38 -3.83
C PRO A 57 -15.07 13.73 -2.88
N GLY A 58 -14.75 14.43 -1.80
CA GLY A 58 -15.72 15.00 -0.87
C GLY A 58 -15.16 16.26 -0.22
N ARG A 59 -16.03 17.25 0.06
CA ARG A 59 -15.64 18.46 0.77
C ARG A 59 -15.39 18.19 2.25
N THR A 60 -15.92 17.07 2.74
CA THR A 60 -15.70 16.54 4.09
C THR A 60 -15.44 15.03 4.02
N VAL A 61 -14.89 14.46 5.10
CA VAL A 61 -14.74 13.01 5.26
C VAL A 61 -16.09 12.31 5.13
N ASP A 62 -17.12 12.81 5.81
CA ASP A 62 -18.46 12.21 5.82
C ASP A 62 -19.09 12.20 4.42
N GLU A 63 -18.91 13.28 3.65
CA GLU A 63 -19.37 13.33 2.26
C GLU A 63 -18.69 12.26 1.40
N ALA A 64 -17.36 12.12 1.51
CA ALA A 64 -16.63 11.08 0.79
C ALA A 64 -17.09 9.67 1.21
N VAL A 65 -17.38 9.43 2.49
CA VAL A 65 -17.95 8.16 2.98
C VAL A 65 -19.34 7.92 2.40
N VAL A 66 -20.22 8.92 2.40
CA VAL A 66 -21.59 8.81 1.86
C VAL A 66 -21.54 8.48 0.37
N LEU A 67 -20.68 9.16 -0.40
CA LEU A 67 -20.48 8.88 -1.82
C LEU A 67 -19.93 7.47 -2.05
N ALA A 68 -18.98 7.02 -1.23
CA ALA A 68 -18.45 5.67 -1.31
C ALA A 68 -19.53 4.60 -1.02
N LYS A 69 -20.41 4.85 -0.05
CA LYS A 69 -21.53 3.96 0.30
C LYS A 69 -22.62 3.86 -0.78
N ARG A 70 -22.67 4.81 -1.72
CA ARG A 70 -23.61 4.77 -2.86
C ARG A 70 -23.17 3.84 -3.98
N LEU A 71 -21.91 3.37 -3.96
CA LEU A 71 -21.41 2.43 -4.95
C LEU A 71 -22.13 1.09 -4.81
N THR A 72 -22.66 0.60 -5.93
CA THR A 72 -23.33 -0.71 -5.98
C THR A 72 -22.30 -1.84 -5.94
N ALA A 73 -22.74 -3.07 -5.67
CA ALA A 73 -21.88 -4.24 -5.74
C ALA A 73 -21.18 -4.35 -7.11
N ASP A 74 -21.89 -4.10 -8.21
CA ASP A 74 -21.33 -4.12 -9.56
C ASP A 74 -20.26 -3.05 -9.78
N ASP A 75 -20.44 -1.86 -9.21
CA ASP A 75 -19.41 -0.80 -9.27
C ASP A 75 -18.13 -1.22 -8.54
N LEU A 76 -18.29 -1.83 -7.37
CA LEU A 76 -17.18 -2.32 -6.56
C LEU A 76 -16.43 -3.46 -7.27
N VAL A 77 -17.15 -4.41 -7.88
CA VAL A 77 -16.56 -5.50 -8.67
C VAL A 77 -15.82 -4.94 -9.90
N ARG A 78 -16.42 -4.01 -10.64
CA ARG A 78 -15.75 -3.35 -11.78
C ARG A 78 -14.47 -2.62 -11.37
N ARG A 79 -14.53 -1.84 -10.29
CA ARG A 79 -13.35 -1.13 -9.75
C ARG A 79 -12.28 -2.09 -9.24
N TYR A 80 -12.67 -3.19 -8.59
CA TYR A 80 -11.74 -4.26 -8.21
C TYR A 80 -11.02 -4.85 -9.41
N HIS A 81 -11.74 -5.21 -10.49
CA HIS A 81 -11.10 -5.79 -11.67
C HIS A 81 -10.11 -4.83 -12.32
N ARG A 82 -10.44 -3.53 -12.38
CA ARG A 82 -9.51 -2.49 -12.85
C ARG A 82 -8.27 -2.41 -11.96
N ALA A 83 -8.45 -2.25 -10.65
CA ALA A 83 -7.36 -2.18 -9.69
C ALA A 83 -6.48 -3.44 -9.71
N ARG A 84 -7.07 -4.62 -9.92
CA ARG A 84 -6.37 -5.91 -10.04
C ARG A 84 -5.67 -6.06 -11.39
N ALA A 85 -6.24 -5.54 -12.47
CA ALA A 85 -5.58 -5.52 -13.78
C ALA A 85 -4.33 -4.63 -13.71
N ASP A 86 -4.45 -3.43 -13.15
CA ASP A 86 -3.32 -2.52 -12.95
C ASP A 86 -2.27 -3.13 -12.02
N LYS A 87 -2.69 -3.77 -10.92
CA LYS A 87 -1.78 -4.53 -10.03
C LYS A 87 -1.01 -5.60 -10.80
N ARG A 88 -1.65 -6.32 -11.73
CA ARG A 88 -0.98 -7.35 -12.56
C ARG A 88 -0.07 -6.75 -13.63
N ARG A 89 -0.45 -5.60 -14.19
CA ARG A 89 0.24 -4.93 -15.29
C ARG A 89 1.58 -4.33 -14.87
N TYR A 90 1.65 -3.73 -13.68
CA TYR A 90 2.84 -3.02 -13.19
C TYR A 90 3.47 -3.73 -11.97
N MET A 91 3.76 -5.03 -12.10
CA MET A 91 4.25 -5.86 -11.00
C MET A 91 5.70 -5.57 -10.62
N SER A 92 6.56 -5.26 -11.59
CA SER A 92 7.99 -4.99 -11.41
C SER A 92 8.26 -3.80 -10.48
N LEU A 93 7.59 -2.66 -10.72
CA LEU A 93 7.71 -1.49 -9.86
C LEU A 93 7.20 -1.76 -8.44
N ARG A 94 6.09 -2.51 -8.31
CA ARG A 94 5.54 -2.87 -7.00
C ARG A 94 6.45 -3.79 -6.21
N ARG A 95 7.03 -4.81 -6.86
CA ARG A 95 8.04 -5.70 -6.25
C ARG A 95 9.25 -4.91 -5.75
N ALA A 96 9.70 -3.93 -6.52
CA ALA A 96 10.83 -3.08 -6.12
C ALA A 96 10.48 -2.22 -4.87
N VAL A 97 9.25 -1.68 -4.81
CA VAL A 97 8.78 -0.94 -3.61
C VAL A 97 8.67 -1.87 -2.38
N ASP A 98 8.13 -3.07 -2.54
CA ASP A 98 8.02 -4.05 -1.45
C ASP A 98 9.41 -4.50 -0.94
N ASP A 99 10.39 -4.65 -1.84
CA ASP A 99 11.78 -4.96 -1.48
C ASP A 99 12.43 -3.79 -0.71
N ILE A 100 12.27 -2.55 -1.19
CA ILE A 100 12.72 -1.34 -0.46
C ILE A 100 12.13 -1.30 0.95
N LEU A 101 10.82 -1.49 1.09
CA LEU A 101 10.15 -1.45 2.39
C LEU A 101 10.68 -2.53 3.33
N THR A 102 10.91 -3.73 2.81
CA THR A 102 11.48 -4.86 3.58
C THR A 102 12.88 -4.53 4.07
N LYS A 103 13.74 -3.99 3.20
CA LYS A 103 15.10 -3.58 3.54
C LYS A 103 15.13 -2.47 4.58
N VAL A 104 14.29 -1.44 4.45
CA VAL A 104 14.17 -0.35 5.43
C VAL A 104 13.71 -0.87 6.80
N LYS A 105 12.73 -1.78 6.84
CA LYS A 105 12.28 -2.42 8.08
C LYS A 105 13.41 -3.23 8.73
N TYR A 106 14.18 -3.95 7.93
CA TYR A 106 15.33 -4.72 8.41
C TYR A 106 16.42 -3.80 8.97
N MET A 107 16.79 -2.73 8.26
CA MET A 107 17.73 -1.72 8.74
C MET A 107 17.31 -1.13 10.09
N ASN A 108 16.02 -0.82 10.25
CA ASN A 108 15.49 -0.35 11.53
C ASN A 108 15.63 -1.41 12.65
N ARG A 109 15.40 -2.69 12.34
CA ARG A 109 15.60 -3.79 13.29
C ARG A 109 17.06 -3.92 13.73
N VAL A 110 18.01 -3.80 12.80
CA VAL A 110 19.45 -3.81 13.10
C VAL A 110 19.81 -2.65 14.04
N ALA A 111 19.37 -1.43 13.72
CA ALA A 111 19.63 -0.25 14.54
C ALA A 111 19.06 -0.36 15.97
N VAL A 112 17.84 -0.91 16.12
CA VAL A 112 17.23 -1.17 17.43
C VAL A 112 17.98 -2.24 18.21
N THR A 113 18.39 -3.32 17.53
CA THR A 113 19.12 -4.44 18.14
C THR A 113 20.52 -4.00 18.61
N MET A 114 21.22 -3.19 17.81
CA MET A 114 22.48 -2.53 18.22
C MET A 114 22.28 -1.66 19.46
N ARG A 115 21.22 -0.85 19.51
CA ARG A 115 20.91 0.01 20.68
C ARG A 115 20.68 -0.81 21.96
N SER A 116 20.10 -2.01 21.83
CA SER A 116 19.92 -2.93 22.97
C SER A 116 21.18 -3.69 23.38
N GLY A 117 22.30 -3.52 22.67
CA GLY A 117 23.58 -4.20 22.97
C GLY A 117 23.64 -5.67 22.55
N MET A 118 22.65 -6.17 21.80
CA MET A 118 22.60 -7.55 21.30
C MET A 118 23.47 -7.78 20.06
N ILE A 119 23.87 -6.72 19.36
CA ILE A 119 24.82 -6.74 18.24
C ILE A 119 25.86 -5.66 18.54
N ASP A 120 27.14 -5.96 18.29
CA ASP A 120 28.20 -4.99 18.43
C ASP A 120 28.13 -3.91 17.34
N LYS A 121 28.70 -2.73 17.64
CA LYS A 121 28.58 -1.56 16.77
C LYS A 121 29.18 -1.79 15.38
N GLU A 122 30.23 -2.60 15.28
CA GLU A 122 30.94 -2.82 14.03
C GLU A 122 30.15 -3.75 13.11
N GLY A 123 29.65 -4.87 13.65
CA GLY A 123 28.74 -5.77 12.93
C GLY A 123 27.44 -5.09 12.48
N ALA A 124 26.85 -4.26 13.35
CA ALA A 124 25.65 -3.50 12.99
C ALA A 124 25.90 -2.49 11.86
N ASN A 125 27.04 -1.81 11.85
CA ASN A 125 27.40 -0.88 10.78
C ASN A 125 27.60 -1.60 9.45
N GLN A 126 28.30 -2.75 9.46
CA GLN A 126 28.49 -3.56 8.25
C GLN A 126 27.17 -4.03 7.65
N GLU A 127 26.22 -4.47 8.48
CA GLU A 127 24.88 -4.82 7.99
C GLU A 127 24.13 -3.62 7.42
N ILE A 128 24.20 -2.45 8.06
CA ILE A 128 23.55 -1.23 7.56
C ILE A 128 24.14 -0.82 6.21
N ASP A 129 25.48 -0.86 6.06
CA ASP A 129 26.17 -0.54 4.81
C ASP A 129 25.75 -1.48 3.67
N LEU A 130 25.64 -2.78 3.96
CA LEU A 130 25.16 -3.77 3.00
C LEU A 130 23.71 -3.48 2.56
N ILE A 131 22.82 -3.16 3.51
CA ILE A 131 21.42 -2.82 3.20
C ILE A 131 21.35 -1.55 2.35
N GLN A 132 22.20 -0.55 2.63
CA GLN A 132 22.26 0.69 1.87
C GLN A 132 22.67 0.42 0.42
N GLN A 133 23.70 -0.41 0.18
CA GLN A 133 24.10 -0.80 -1.17
C GLN A 133 22.96 -1.50 -1.92
N GLN A 134 22.29 -2.45 -1.28
CA GLN A 134 21.15 -3.14 -1.89
C GLN A 134 19.98 -2.20 -2.19
N LEU A 135 19.73 -1.20 -1.34
CA LEU A 135 18.70 -0.18 -1.61
C LEU A 135 19.04 0.65 -2.85
N HIS A 136 20.31 1.06 -3.02
CA HIS A 136 20.75 1.76 -4.24
C HIS A 136 20.51 0.92 -5.49
N GLU A 137 20.85 -0.37 -5.48
CA GLU A 137 20.63 -1.28 -6.62
C GLU A 137 19.14 -1.45 -6.97
N VAL A 138 18.25 -1.45 -5.97
CA VAL A 138 16.80 -1.49 -6.23
C VAL A 138 16.36 -0.19 -6.88
N VAL A 139 16.82 0.96 -6.35
CA VAL A 139 16.48 2.29 -6.87
C VAL A 139 16.95 2.47 -8.32
N ASP A 140 18.15 2.02 -8.66
CA ASP A 140 18.69 2.12 -10.02
C ASP A 140 17.85 1.37 -11.04
N ARG A 141 17.24 0.25 -10.63
CA ARG A 141 16.34 -0.55 -11.48
C ARG A 141 14.94 0.04 -11.62
N LEU A 142 14.52 0.99 -10.78
CA LEU A 142 13.18 1.58 -10.83
C LEU A 142 12.91 2.31 -12.14
N LYS A 143 13.91 3.02 -12.69
CA LYS A 143 13.76 3.75 -13.96
C LYS A 143 13.38 2.84 -15.12
N GLY A 144 13.92 1.62 -15.15
CA GLY A 144 13.60 0.63 -16.18
C GLY A 144 12.23 -0.04 -16.01
N ALA A 145 11.68 -0.03 -14.79
CA ALA A 145 10.39 -0.64 -14.48
C ALA A 145 9.21 0.35 -14.56
N ALA A 146 9.47 1.66 -14.62
CA ALA A 146 8.43 2.68 -14.61
C ALA A 146 7.58 2.64 -15.89
N GLY A 147 6.30 2.30 -15.75
CA GLY A 147 5.33 2.27 -16.86
C GLY A 147 5.48 1.08 -17.82
N VAL A 148 6.35 0.12 -17.50
CA VAL A 148 6.54 -1.11 -18.28
C VAL A 148 5.55 -2.17 -17.83
N GLU A 149 4.86 -2.79 -18.79
CA GLU A 149 3.98 -3.94 -18.55
C GLU A 149 4.79 -5.22 -18.46
N ASP A 150 4.51 -6.08 -17.47
CA ASP A 150 5.09 -7.43 -17.33
C ASP A 150 4.20 -8.52 -17.95
#